data_AF-A0A538TFK6-F1
#
_entry.id   AF-A0A538TFK6-F1
#
_cell.length_a   1.000
_cell.length_b   1.000
_cell.length_c   1.000
_cell.angle_alpha   90.00
_cell.angle_beta   90.00
_cell.angle_gamma   90.00
#
_symmetry.space_group_name_H-M   'P 1'
#
loop_
_entity.id
_entity.type
_entity.pdbx_description
1 polymer ?
#
loop_
_entity_poly.entity_id
_entity_poly.type
_entity_poly.pdbx_seq_one_letter_code
_entity_poly.pdbx_strand_id
1 'polypeptide(L)'
;MKSSHLPLTGRRYHFSGVGGSGMAPMAQLTALLGARVTGSDRNFDRGLELPVFDGLVRAGVALVPQDGSGVEPGIDALIHSTAVESTNPDFARAEALGIERIRRGSFLSRLAAERRAVAIAGTSGKSTVTAMIAHILVDSGFDPSFLGGGAAAGLDGAFPPGSLRVGGSDWFVVETDESDGSVAEFTPAIATLTNLTRDHKEVDVTTELFARLLEQTRERAVLHVGDPALAAVDRPDHLPIVTVAVEGDPVWMRADLVASSVQRSRPPTRRVYRSCARRDR
;
A
#
# COMPACT_ATOMS: atom_id res chain seq x y z
N MET A 1 -2.43 14.75 -26.79
CA MET A 1 -3.71 14.25 -26.24
C MET A 1 -3.47 12.83 -25.77
N LYS A 2 -3.30 12.58 -24.46
CA LYS A 2 -3.15 11.22 -23.92
C LYS A 2 -4.55 10.65 -23.73
N SER A 3 -4.78 9.44 -24.23
CA SER A 3 -6.08 8.74 -24.19
C SER A 3 -6.60 8.65 -22.75
N SER A 4 -7.81 9.16 -22.51
CA SER A 4 -8.50 9.19 -21.22
C SER A 4 -9.10 7.83 -20.84
N HIS A 5 -8.44 6.74 -21.19
CA HIS A 5 -8.93 5.40 -20.86
C HIS A 5 -8.50 5.05 -19.44
N LEU A 6 -9.43 5.18 -18.50
CA LEU A 6 -9.22 4.69 -17.15
C LEU A 6 -9.03 3.16 -17.19
N PRO A 7 -7.96 2.63 -16.57
CA PRO A 7 -7.47 1.28 -16.84
C PRO A 7 -8.39 0.16 -16.34
N LEU A 8 -9.33 0.47 -15.43
CA LEU A 8 -10.31 -0.48 -14.92
C LEU A 8 -11.72 -0.22 -15.45
N THR A 9 -11.87 0.57 -16.51
CA THR A 9 -13.18 0.80 -17.14
C THR A 9 -13.83 -0.53 -17.52
N GLY A 10 -15.07 -0.73 -17.07
CA GLY A 10 -15.84 -1.95 -17.32
C GLY A 10 -15.60 -3.07 -16.30
N ARG A 11 -14.64 -2.93 -15.39
CA ARG A 11 -14.44 -3.85 -14.26
C ARG A 11 -15.41 -3.55 -13.12
N ARG A 12 -15.75 -4.60 -12.36
CA ARG A 12 -16.67 -4.56 -11.21
C ARG A 12 -16.08 -5.32 -10.04
N TYR A 13 -15.89 -4.66 -8.90
CA TYR A 13 -15.31 -5.27 -7.71
C TYR A 13 -16.19 -5.02 -6.48
N HIS A 14 -16.26 -6.02 -5.59
CA HIS A 14 -16.89 -5.87 -4.29
C HIS A 14 -15.84 -5.93 -3.17
N PHE A 15 -15.78 -4.94 -2.29
CA PHE A 15 -14.85 -4.88 -1.16
C PHE A 15 -15.58 -5.22 0.15
N SER A 16 -15.26 -6.37 0.77
CA SER A 16 -15.82 -6.73 2.08
C SER A 16 -14.91 -6.25 3.21
N GLY A 17 -15.48 -5.49 4.16
CA GLY A 17 -14.72 -4.75 5.17
C GLY A 17 -14.07 -3.48 4.60
N VAL A 18 -14.81 -2.75 3.76
CA VAL A 18 -14.31 -1.61 2.97
C VAL A 18 -13.83 -0.45 3.84
N GLY A 19 -14.29 -0.32 5.09
CA GLY A 19 -13.93 0.76 6.00
C GLY A 19 -12.55 0.59 6.66
N GLY A 20 -11.88 -0.55 6.47
CA GLY A 20 -10.54 -0.79 7.02
C GLY A 20 -9.48 0.17 6.45
N SER A 21 -8.47 0.52 7.24
CA SER A 21 -7.44 1.51 6.88
C SER A 21 -6.66 1.20 5.59
N GLY A 22 -6.40 -0.07 5.30
CA GLY A 22 -5.80 -0.51 4.04
C GLY A 22 -6.81 -0.84 2.93
N MET A 23 -8.09 -1.04 3.28
CA MET A 23 -9.15 -1.40 2.34
C MET A 23 -9.75 -0.16 1.69
N ALA A 24 -10.02 0.89 2.47
CA ALA A 24 -10.68 2.08 1.96
C ALA A 24 -9.86 2.80 0.88
N PRO A 25 -8.55 3.09 1.08
CA PRO A 25 -7.74 3.70 0.03
C PRO A 25 -7.65 2.84 -1.23
N MET A 26 -7.65 1.51 -1.08
CA MET A 26 -7.62 0.59 -2.21
C MET A 26 -8.93 0.62 -3.01
N ALA A 27 -10.08 0.59 -2.32
CA ALA A 27 -11.40 0.71 -2.96
C ALA A 27 -11.56 2.07 -3.66
N GLN A 28 -11.13 3.15 -3.03
CA GLN A 28 -11.12 4.50 -3.60
C GLN A 28 -10.25 4.56 -4.86
N LEU A 29 -9.01 4.08 -4.80
CA LEU A 29 -8.11 4.04 -5.96
C LEU A 29 -8.73 3.23 -7.10
N THR A 30 -9.32 2.07 -6.79
CA THR A 30 -9.95 1.18 -7.78
C THR A 30 -11.11 1.87 -8.49
N ALA A 31 -11.96 2.60 -7.75
CA ALA A 31 -13.05 3.39 -8.31
C ALA A 31 -12.54 4.57 -9.16
N LEU A 32 -11.53 5.30 -8.68
CA LEU A 32 -10.91 6.42 -9.40
C LEU A 32 -10.17 5.96 -10.68
N LEU A 33 -9.71 4.70 -10.72
CA LEU A 33 -9.17 4.05 -11.91
C LEU A 33 -10.25 3.50 -12.86
N GLY A 34 -11.54 3.79 -12.61
CA GLY A 34 -12.65 3.58 -13.54
C GLY A 34 -13.48 2.32 -13.30
N ALA A 35 -13.18 1.52 -12.28
CA ALA A 35 -14.00 0.36 -11.94
C ALA A 35 -15.33 0.80 -11.29
N ARG A 36 -16.37 -0.03 -11.43
CA ARG A 36 -17.52 0.04 -10.53
C ARG A 36 -17.18 -0.69 -9.24
N VAL A 37 -17.28 0.00 -8.11
CA VAL A 37 -16.90 -0.56 -6.81
C VAL A 37 -18.08 -0.48 -5.86
N THR A 38 -18.44 -1.62 -5.29
CA THR A 38 -19.32 -1.72 -4.12
C THR A 38 -18.48 -2.08 -2.89
N GLY A 39 -18.90 -1.67 -1.70
CA GLY A 39 -18.23 -2.07 -0.47
C GLY A 39 -19.17 -2.24 0.71
N SER A 40 -18.94 -3.29 1.50
CA SER A 40 -19.69 -3.59 2.72
C SER A 40 -18.80 -3.42 3.95
N ASP A 41 -19.39 -3.06 5.10
CA ASP A 41 -18.65 -2.99 6.36
C ASP A 41 -19.58 -3.11 7.58
N ARG A 42 -19.20 -3.91 8.58
CA ARG A 42 -19.98 -4.07 9.82
C ARG A 42 -20.21 -2.76 10.58
N ASN A 43 -19.26 -1.82 10.50
CA ASN A 43 -19.38 -0.52 11.16
C ASN A 43 -20.39 0.36 10.43
N PHE A 44 -20.47 0.23 9.10
CA PHE A 44 -21.50 0.88 8.30
C PHE A 44 -22.88 0.32 8.64
N ASP A 45 -23.03 -1.00 8.73
CA ASP A 45 -24.30 -1.65 9.09
C ASP A 45 -24.78 -1.29 10.50
N ARG A 46 -23.86 -1.01 11.41
CA ARG A 46 -24.16 -0.51 12.77
C ARG A 46 -24.56 0.96 12.81
N GLY A 47 -24.53 1.66 11.67
CA GLY A 47 -24.82 3.09 11.58
C GLY A 47 -23.73 3.98 12.17
N LEU A 48 -22.47 3.51 12.23
CA LEU A 48 -21.37 4.35 12.70
C LEU A 48 -21.00 5.38 11.63
N GLU A 49 -21.03 6.66 12.00
CA GLU A 49 -20.60 7.77 11.15
C GLU A 49 -19.07 7.91 11.22
N LEU A 50 -18.37 7.30 10.26
CA LEU A 50 -16.92 7.35 10.16
C LEU A 50 -16.50 8.15 8.91
N PRO A 51 -15.54 9.09 9.01
CA PRO A 51 -15.07 9.89 7.86
C PRO A 51 -14.57 9.07 6.65
N VAL A 52 -14.18 7.82 6.89
CA VAL A 52 -13.76 6.89 5.83
C VAL A 52 -14.90 6.57 4.86
N PHE A 53 -16.15 6.49 5.34
CA PHE A 53 -17.32 6.21 4.50
C PHE A 53 -17.64 7.38 3.57
N ASP A 54 -17.57 8.61 4.06
CA ASP A 54 -17.70 9.81 3.22
C ASP A 54 -16.63 9.86 2.14
N GLY A 55 -15.39 9.51 2.51
CA GLY A 55 -14.28 9.42 1.57
C GLY A 55 -14.52 8.36 0.49
N LEU A 56 -15.10 7.21 0.84
CA LEU A 56 -15.43 6.13 -0.09
C LEU A 56 -16.51 6.57 -1.09
N VAL A 57 -17.60 7.15 -0.59
CA VAL A 57 -18.69 7.67 -1.44
C VAL A 57 -18.17 8.76 -2.38
N ARG A 58 -17.33 9.68 -1.87
CA ARG A 58 -16.71 10.74 -2.70
C ARG A 58 -15.84 10.18 -3.83
N ALA A 59 -15.21 9.03 -3.63
CA ALA A 59 -14.43 8.35 -4.67
C ALA A 59 -15.30 7.55 -5.66
N GLY A 60 -16.62 7.46 -5.44
CA GLY A 60 -17.55 6.70 -6.28
C GLY A 60 -17.76 5.25 -5.82
N VAL A 61 -17.37 4.89 -4.60
CA VAL A 61 -17.66 3.57 -4.03
C VAL A 61 -19.10 3.55 -3.50
N ALA A 62 -19.89 2.58 -3.94
CA ALA A 62 -21.26 2.37 -3.45
C ALA A 62 -21.23 1.52 -2.17
N LEU A 63 -21.62 2.12 -1.03
CA LEU A 63 -21.73 1.40 0.24
C LEU A 63 -23.03 0.60 0.28
N VAL A 64 -22.94 -0.66 0.70
CA VAL A 64 -24.04 -1.63 0.73
C VAL A 64 -23.98 -2.47 2.02
N PRO A 65 -25.09 -3.08 2.45
CA PRO A 65 -25.09 -3.94 3.65
C PRO A 65 -24.12 -5.12 3.56
N GLN A 66 -23.53 -5.55 4.68
CA GLN A 66 -22.69 -6.75 4.78
C GLN A 66 -23.52 -8.01 5.02
N ASP A 67 -24.49 -8.24 4.14
CA ASP A 67 -25.43 -9.37 4.16
C ASP A 67 -25.34 -10.25 2.91
N GLY A 68 -24.32 -10.03 2.07
CA GLY A 68 -24.12 -10.71 0.79
C GLY A 68 -24.90 -10.11 -0.37
N SER A 69 -25.85 -9.19 -0.14
CA SER A 69 -26.63 -8.57 -1.23
C SER A 69 -25.77 -7.75 -2.19
N GLY A 70 -24.67 -7.18 -1.70
CA GLY A 70 -23.71 -6.43 -2.52
C GLY A 70 -22.84 -7.28 -3.45
N VAL A 71 -22.85 -8.60 -3.29
CA VAL A 71 -22.11 -9.55 -4.14
C VAL A 71 -23.03 -10.02 -5.26
N GLU A 72 -23.05 -9.23 -6.33
CA GLU A 72 -23.90 -9.45 -7.50
C GLU A 72 -23.26 -10.41 -8.53
N PRO A 73 -24.07 -11.14 -9.33
CA PRO A 73 -23.55 -11.91 -10.45
C PRO A 73 -22.75 -11.05 -11.44
N GLY A 74 -21.60 -11.57 -11.88
CA GLY A 74 -20.77 -10.95 -12.91
C GLY A 74 -19.84 -9.85 -12.41
N ILE A 75 -19.68 -9.65 -11.09
CA ILE A 75 -18.50 -8.93 -10.59
C ILE A 75 -17.23 -9.76 -10.89
N ASP A 76 -16.12 -9.08 -11.14
CA ASP A 76 -14.84 -9.71 -11.45
C ASP A 76 -14.26 -10.44 -10.23
N ALA A 77 -14.37 -9.84 -9.04
CA ALA A 77 -13.88 -10.44 -7.80
C ALA A 77 -14.47 -9.77 -6.53
N LEU A 78 -14.44 -10.53 -5.44
CA LEU A 78 -14.59 -10.03 -4.07
C LEU A 78 -13.21 -9.81 -3.45
N ILE A 79 -12.93 -8.60 -2.98
CA ILE A 79 -11.68 -8.23 -2.33
C ILE A 79 -11.91 -8.15 -0.83
N HIS A 80 -11.03 -8.75 -0.04
CA HIS A 80 -11.17 -8.78 1.42
C HIS A 80 -9.82 -8.61 2.14
N SER A 81 -9.89 -8.15 3.39
CA SER A 81 -8.73 -8.18 4.28
C SER A 81 -8.63 -9.51 5.03
N THR A 82 -7.55 -9.71 5.78
CA THR A 82 -7.40 -10.83 6.72
C THR A 82 -8.32 -10.72 7.94
N ALA A 83 -8.89 -9.54 8.21
CA ALA A 83 -9.79 -9.30 9.34
C ALA A 83 -11.25 -9.71 9.07
N VAL A 84 -11.58 -10.10 7.83
CA VAL A 84 -12.92 -10.59 7.47
C VAL A 84 -13.02 -12.07 7.80
N GLU A 85 -13.97 -12.42 8.68
CA GLU A 85 -14.19 -13.79 9.13
C GLU A 85 -14.81 -14.65 8.03
N SER A 86 -14.54 -15.95 8.06
CA SER A 86 -15.08 -16.91 7.08
C SER A 86 -16.61 -17.02 7.10
N THR A 87 -17.26 -16.62 8.20
CA THR A 87 -18.72 -16.60 8.35
C THR A 87 -19.37 -15.35 7.77
N ASN A 88 -18.60 -14.44 7.15
CA ASN A 88 -19.14 -13.24 6.53
C ASN A 88 -20.13 -13.61 5.39
N PRO A 89 -21.35 -13.05 5.36
CA PRO A 89 -22.33 -13.35 4.31
C PRO A 89 -21.85 -13.08 2.88
N ASP A 90 -20.98 -12.10 2.66
CA ASP A 90 -20.40 -11.81 1.35
C ASP A 90 -19.56 -12.99 0.83
N PHE A 91 -18.87 -13.71 1.72
CA PHE A 91 -18.09 -14.89 1.33
C PHE A 91 -18.98 -16.04 0.91
N ALA A 92 -20.04 -16.32 1.67
CA ALA A 92 -21.01 -17.35 1.33
C ALA A 92 -21.68 -17.05 -0.02
N ARG A 93 -21.98 -15.77 -0.28
CA ARG A 93 -22.54 -15.36 -1.57
C ARG A 93 -21.54 -15.48 -2.72
N ALA A 94 -20.29 -15.08 -2.52
CA ALA A 94 -19.25 -15.21 -3.54
C ALA A 94 -19.02 -16.68 -3.90
N GLU A 95 -19.00 -17.58 -2.92
CA GLU A 95 -18.90 -19.02 -3.14
C GLU A 95 -20.09 -19.56 -3.94
N ALA A 96 -21.31 -19.20 -3.56
CA ALA A 96 -22.52 -19.63 -4.26
C ALA A 96 -22.58 -19.17 -5.73
N LEU A 97 -21.93 -18.05 -6.06
CA LEU A 97 -21.87 -17.49 -7.41
C LEU A 97 -20.59 -17.86 -8.17
N GLY A 98 -19.64 -18.59 -7.56
CA GLY A 98 -18.35 -18.93 -8.15
C GLY A 98 -17.44 -17.72 -8.39
N ILE A 99 -17.60 -16.64 -7.61
CA ILE A 99 -16.79 -15.42 -7.71
C ILE A 99 -15.47 -15.60 -6.98
N GLU A 100 -14.37 -15.19 -7.62
CA GLU A 100 -13.04 -15.24 -7.02
C GLU A 100 -12.97 -14.33 -5.78
N ARG A 101 -12.43 -14.87 -4.68
CA ARG A 101 -12.08 -14.10 -3.47
C ARG A 101 -10.59 -13.80 -3.48
N ILE A 102 -10.23 -12.52 -3.47
CA ILE A 102 -8.85 -12.04 -3.54
C ILE A 102 -8.51 -11.30 -2.24
N ARG A 103 -7.36 -11.64 -1.65
CA ARG A 103 -6.83 -10.89 -0.50
C ARG A 103 -6.41 -9.50 -0.94
N ARG A 104 -6.57 -8.51 -0.07
CA ARG A 104 -6.16 -7.11 -0.28
C ARG A 104 -4.77 -6.99 -0.92
N GLY A 105 -3.76 -7.63 -0.34
CA GLY A 105 -2.39 -7.57 -0.83
C GLY A 105 -2.22 -8.19 -2.22
N SER A 106 -2.86 -9.34 -2.46
CA SER A 106 -2.90 -10.00 -3.78
C SER A 106 -3.62 -9.17 -4.85
N PHE A 107 -4.64 -8.41 -4.47
CA PHE A 107 -5.28 -7.49 -5.41
C PHE A 107 -4.37 -6.29 -5.73
N LEU A 108 -3.64 -5.78 -4.73
CA LEU A 108 -2.66 -4.72 -4.94
C LEU A 108 -1.51 -5.15 -5.84
N SER A 109 -1.00 -6.37 -5.69
CA SER A 109 0.03 -6.92 -6.57
C SER A 109 -0.46 -7.00 -8.02
N ARG A 110 -1.71 -7.41 -8.25
CA ARG A 110 -2.34 -7.38 -9.59
C ARG A 110 -2.42 -5.97 -10.17
N LEU A 111 -2.85 -4.97 -9.38
CA LEU A 111 -2.85 -3.57 -9.83
C LEU A 111 -1.45 -3.06 -10.15
N ALA A 112 -0.45 -3.46 -9.36
CA ALA A 112 0.95 -3.09 -9.58
C ALA A 112 1.57 -3.74 -10.82
N ALA A 113 1.19 -4.99 -11.13
CA ALA A 113 1.70 -5.72 -12.30
C ALA A 113 1.29 -5.08 -13.63
N GLU A 114 0.14 -4.40 -13.67
CA GLU A 114 -0.37 -3.67 -14.84
C GLU A 114 0.33 -2.33 -15.09
N ARG A 115 1.32 -1.96 -14.25
CA ARG A 115 2.01 -0.67 -14.27
C ARG A 115 3.51 -0.83 -14.16
N ARG A 116 4.25 0.25 -14.40
CA ARG A 116 5.65 0.35 -14.04
C ARG A 116 5.79 0.69 -12.55
N ALA A 117 5.56 -0.32 -11.70
CA ALA A 117 5.47 -0.13 -10.26
C ALA A 117 6.84 0.01 -9.56
N VAL A 118 6.91 0.91 -8.58
CA VAL A 118 7.95 0.98 -7.55
C VAL A 118 7.34 0.43 -6.26
N ALA A 119 7.75 -0.76 -5.86
CA ALA A 119 7.27 -1.44 -4.66
C ALA A 119 8.22 -1.23 -3.50
N ILE A 120 7.71 -0.71 -2.39
CA ILE A 120 8.48 -0.45 -1.16
C ILE A 120 8.13 -1.54 -0.14
N ALA A 121 9.13 -2.31 0.27
CA ALA A 121 9.04 -3.33 1.30
C ALA A 121 10.09 -3.10 2.40
N GLY A 122 9.89 -3.77 3.52
CA GLY A 122 10.76 -3.66 4.70
C GLY A 122 9.96 -3.51 5.97
N THR A 123 10.56 -3.77 7.12
CA THR A 123 9.79 -3.84 8.36
C THR A 123 9.29 -2.47 8.82
N SER A 124 10.13 -1.44 8.74
CA SER A 124 9.83 -0.08 9.19
C SER A 124 10.13 0.97 8.12
N GLY A 125 9.45 2.12 8.22
CA GLY A 125 9.72 3.29 7.38
C GLY A 125 9.15 3.22 5.96
N LYS A 126 8.42 2.14 5.60
CA LYS A 126 7.80 1.97 4.28
C LYS A 126 6.93 3.16 3.88
N SER A 127 5.98 3.57 4.71
CA SER A 127 5.05 4.66 4.37
C SER A 127 5.78 5.98 4.13
N THR A 128 6.78 6.31 4.94
CA THR A 128 7.59 7.51 4.77
C THR A 128 8.37 7.46 3.45
N VAL A 129 9.06 6.35 3.17
CA VAL A 129 9.83 6.18 1.93
C VAL A 129 8.92 6.21 0.70
N THR A 130 7.77 5.55 0.76
CA THR A 130 6.75 5.54 -0.30
C THR A 130 6.27 6.95 -0.59
N ALA A 131 5.94 7.73 0.44
CA ALA A 131 5.51 9.13 0.29
C ALA A 131 6.62 10.02 -0.26
N MET A 132 7.87 9.86 0.19
CA MET A 132 9.02 10.61 -0.32
C MET A 132 9.28 10.33 -1.80
N ILE A 133 9.23 9.05 -2.21
CA ILE A 133 9.37 8.67 -3.62
C ILE A 133 8.25 9.29 -4.46
N ALA A 134 7.00 9.23 -3.97
CA ALA A 134 5.87 9.84 -4.66
C ALA A 134 6.06 11.36 -4.84
N HIS A 135 6.49 12.07 -3.79
CA HIS A 135 6.82 13.51 -3.85
C HIS A 135 7.88 13.82 -4.90
N ILE A 136 9.02 13.12 -4.84
CA ILE A 136 10.13 13.33 -5.80
C ILE A 136 9.65 13.13 -7.23
N LEU A 137 8.87 12.08 -7.49
CA LEU A 137 8.36 11.78 -8.83
C LEU A 137 7.31 12.79 -9.30
N VAL A 138 6.42 13.25 -8.42
CA VAL A 138 5.45 14.31 -8.73
C VAL A 138 6.19 15.61 -9.06
N ASP A 139 7.10 16.07 -8.20
CA ASP A 139 7.87 17.30 -8.38
C ASP A 139 8.79 17.25 -9.60
N SER A 140 9.24 16.06 -9.98
CA SER A 140 10.04 15.84 -11.19
C SER A 140 9.20 15.67 -12.46
N GLY A 141 7.88 15.81 -12.38
CA GLY A 141 6.97 15.75 -13.53
C GLY A 141 6.71 14.34 -14.08
N PHE A 142 7.05 13.28 -13.33
CA PHE A 142 6.72 11.91 -13.74
C PHE A 142 5.24 11.58 -13.55
N ASP A 143 4.52 12.32 -12.70
CA ASP A 143 3.07 12.19 -12.48
C ASP A 143 2.61 10.73 -12.18
N PRO A 144 3.11 10.11 -11.09
CA PRO A 144 2.79 8.73 -10.74
C PRO A 144 1.42 8.60 -10.07
N SER A 145 0.79 7.43 -10.20
CA SER A 145 -0.18 7.00 -9.19
C SER A 145 0.54 6.60 -7.91
N PHE A 146 -0.12 6.70 -6.76
CA PHE A 146 0.45 6.37 -5.45
C PHE A 146 -0.59 5.69 -4.56
N LEU A 147 -0.15 4.70 -3.78
CA LEU A 147 -0.91 4.10 -2.69
C LEU A 147 0.03 3.78 -1.53
N GLY A 148 -0.10 4.52 -0.42
CA GLY A 148 0.68 4.33 0.80
C GLY A 148 -0.14 3.74 1.94
N GLY A 149 0.55 3.19 2.95
CA GLY A 149 -0.04 2.78 4.23
C GLY A 149 -0.41 3.94 5.15
N GLY A 150 -0.03 5.17 4.79
CA GLY A 150 -0.35 6.40 5.51
C GLY A 150 -0.46 7.60 4.56
N ALA A 151 -0.94 8.73 5.10
CA ALA A 151 -1.11 9.95 4.32
C ALA A 151 0.25 10.57 3.95
N ALA A 152 0.44 10.86 2.66
CA ALA A 152 1.55 11.66 2.16
C ALA A 152 1.21 13.15 2.30
N ALA A 153 1.54 13.73 3.46
CA ALA A 153 1.27 15.14 3.74
C ALA A 153 1.88 16.05 2.66
N GLY A 154 1.08 16.98 2.13
CA GLY A 154 1.51 17.96 1.13
C GLY A 154 1.73 17.42 -0.28
N LEU A 155 1.45 16.14 -0.56
CA LEU A 155 1.60 15.58 -1.91
C LEU A 155 0.54 16.18 -2.84
N ASP A 156 0.97 16.82 -3.92
CA ASP A 156 0.06 17.43 -4.89
C ASP A 156 -0.80 16.37 -5.61
N GLY A 157 -2.09 16.66 -5.76
CA GLY A 157 -3.09 15.76 -6.33
C GLY A 157 -3.48 14.55 -5.46
N ALA A 158 -3.00 14.45 -4.21
CA ALA A 158 -3.40 13.38 -3.31
C ALA A 158 -4.89 13.46 -2.97
N PHE A 159 -5.59 12.32 -3.05
CA PHE A 159 -7.00 12.23 -2.70
C PHE A 159 -7.14 12.15 -1.17
N PRO A 160 -8.02 12.94 -0.52
CA PRO A 160 -8.09 12.96 0.94
C PRO A 160 -8.53 11.60 1.51
N PRO A 161 -7.90 11.13 2.60
CA PRO A 161 -7.02 11.87 3.51
C PRO A 161 -5.54 11.95 3.11
N GLY A 162 -5.16 11.49 1.92
CA GLY A 162 -3.82 11.69 1.36
C GLY A 162 -2.99 10.42 1.23
N SER A 163 -3.57 9.23 1.44
CA SER A 163 -2.88 7.94 1.29
C SER A 163 -2.90 7.40 -0.16
N LEU A 164 -3.52 8.11 -1.09
CA LEU A 164 -3.54 7.73 -2.50
C LEU A 164 -3.50 8.94 -3.43
N ARG A 165 -3.07 8.70 -4.66
CA ARG A 165 -3.10 9.66 -5.78
C ARG A 165 -3.30 8.90 -7.09
N VAL A 166 -4.08 9.46 -8.01
CA VAL A 166 -4.16 8.97 -9.40
C VAL A 166 -3.36 9.92 -10.29
N GLY A 167 -2.33 9.37 -10.93
CA GLY A 167 -1.49 10.08 -11.90
C GLY A 167 -1.80 9.68 -13.34
N GLY A 168 -1.35 10.50 -14.28
CA GLY A 168 -1.53 10.30 -15.72
C GLY A 168 -0.39 9.54 -16.42
N SER A 169 0.59 9.03 -15.67
CA SER A 169 1.66 8.18 -16.20
C SER A 169 1.47 6.70 -15.84
N ASP A 170 2.35 5.86 -16.38
CA ASP A 170 2.41 4.43 -16.06
C ASP A 170 3.15 4.13 -14.74
N TRP A 171 3.72 5.15 -14.09
CA TRP A 171 4.39 4.97 -12.80
C TRP A 171 3.37 4.76 -11.68
N PHE A 172 3.64 3.77 -10.84
CA PHE A 172 2.84 3.51 -9.64
C PHE A 172 3.74 3.26 -8.43
N VAL A 173 3.66 4.14 -7.43
CA VAL A 173 4.43 4.01 -6.18
C VAL A 173 3.55 3.35 -5.13
N VAL A 174 3.99 2.22 -4.60
CA VAL A 174 3.15 1.40 -3.73
C VAL A 174 3.91 0.87 -2.52
N GLU A 175 3.30 1.00 -1.36
CA GLU A 175 3.73 0.32 -0.14
C GLU A 175 3.22 -1.14 -0.14
N THR A 176 4.13 -2.07 0.12
CA THR A 176 3.81 -3.50 0.27
C THR A 176 3.67 -3.89 1.74
N ASP A 177 3.03 -5.02 1.99
CA ASP A 177 2.81 -5.55 3.33
C ASP A 177 3.27 -7.02 3.40
N GLU A 178 4.27 -7.27 4.23
CA GLU A 178 4.87 -8.58 4.45
C GLU A 178 4.00 -9.50 5.33
N SER A 179 3.07 -8.93 6.10
CA SER A 179 2.35 -9.65 7.16
C SER A 179 1.45 -10.77 6.63
N ASP A 180 0.79 -10.59 5.48
CA ASP A 180 -0.06 -11.61 4.86
C ASP A 180 0.64 -12.43 3.75
N GLY A 181 1.92 -12.12 3.48
CA GLY A 181 2.77 -12.80 2.50
C GLY A 181 2.56 -12.36 1.05
N SER A 182 1.64 -11.43 0.79
CA SER A 182 1.34 -10.95 -0.56
C SER A 182 2.49 -10.20 -1.24
N VAL A 183 3.49 -9.72 -0.48
CA VAL A 183 4.71 -9.10 -1.02
C VAL A 183 5.43 -10.00 -2.04
N ALA A 184 5.36 -11.33 -1.89
CA ALA A 184 5.95 -12.30 -2.82
C ALA A 184 5.10 -12.57 -4.09
N GLU A 185 3.99 -11.85 -4.26
CA GLU A 185 3.15 -11.89 -5.45
C GLU A 185 3.41 -10.69 -6.38
N PHE A 186 4.24 -9.72 -5.96
CA PHE A 186 4.52 -8.51 -6.73
C PHE A 186 5.58 -8.75 -7.81
N THR A 187 5.35 -8.20 -9.00
CA THR A 187 6.30 -8.21 -10.13
C THR A 187 6.70 -6.78 -10.54
N PRO A 188 7.29 -5.99 -9.61
CA PRO A 188 7.48 -4.57 -9.82
C PRO A 188 8.56 -4.29 -10.87
N ALA A 189 8.54 -3.07 -11.42
CA ALA A 189 9.70 -2.58 -12.18
C ALA A 189 10.89 -2.38 -11.23
N ILE A 190 10.64 -1.74 -10.08
CA ILE A 190 11.66 -1.46 -9.07
C ILE A 190 11.18 -1.93 -7.71
N ALA A 191 12.00 -2.73 -7.02
CA ALA A 191 11.79 -3.07 -5.61
C ALA A 191 12.73 -2.24 -4.71
N THR A 192 12.21 -1.75 -3.59
CA THR A 192 13.00 -1.06 -2.56
C THR A 192 12.85 -1.82 -1.25
N LEU A 193 13.97 -2.29 -0.68
CA LEU A 193 14.01 -2.93 0.65
C LEU A 193 14.65 -1.98 1.65
N THR A 194 13.87 -1.51 2.64
CA THR A 194 14.32 -0.48 3.59
C THR A 194 15.11 -1.07 4.75
N ASN A 195 14.60 -2.12 5.39
CA ASN A 195 15.20 -2.85 6.51
C ASN A 195 14.46 -4.18 6.70
N LEU A 196 15.05 -5.07 7.49
CA LEU A 196 14.51 -6.36 7.87
C LEU A 196 14.80 -6.62 9.35
N THR A 197 13.81 -6.33 10.19
CA THR A 197 13.84 -6.66 11.62
C THR A 197 12.73 -7.64 11.97
N ARG A 198 12.87 -8.37 13.08
CA ARG A 198 11.76 -9.19 13.60
C ARG A 198 10.64 -8.27 14.06
N ASP A 199 9.48 -8.37 13.43
CA ASP A 199 8.29 -7.58 13.78
C ASP A 199 7.04 -8.44 13.76
N HIS A 200 6.55 -8.79 12.57
CA HIS A 200 5.29 -9.54 12.42
C HIS A 200 5.47 -11.02 12.11
N LYS A 201 6.59 -11.40 11.48
CA LYS A 201 6.96 -12.78 11.14
C LYS A 201 8.37 -13.07 11.65
N GLU A 202 8.68 -14.36 11.75
CA GLU A 202 10.08 -14.77 11.89
C GLU A 202 10.90 -14.21 10.72
N VAL A 203 12.12 -13.80 11.04
CA VAL A 203 13.02 -13.13 10.09
C VAL A 203 13.19 -14.00 8.84
N ASP A 204 13.40 -15.30 9.02
CA ASP A 204 13.60 -16.26 7.93
C ASP A 204 12.45 -16.28 6.92
N VAL A 205 11.19 -16.24 7.41
CA VAL A 205 10.01 -16.20 6.55
C VAL A 205 9.98 -14.90 5.75
N THR A 206 10.34 -13.78 6.37
CA THR A 206 10.36 -12.47 5.70
C THR A 206 11.51 -12.37 4.70
N THR A 207 12.66 -12.98 5.01
CA THR A 207 13.81 -13.12 4.10
C THR A 207 13.40 -13.84 2.82
N GLU A 208 12.70 -14.98 2.93
CA GLU A 208 12.21 -15.72 1.76
C GLU A 208 11.22 -14.91 0.91
N LEU A 209 10.31 -14.18 1.57
CA LEU A 209 9.37 -13.30 0.89
C LEU A 209 10.08 -12.18 0.12
N PHE A 210 11.12 -11.59 0.70
CA PHE A 210 11.92 -10.56 0.03
C PHE A 210 12.76 -11.13 -1.10
N ALA A 211 13.33 -12.33 -0.94
CA ALA A 211 14.03 -13.02 -2.02
C ALA A 211 13.10 -13.27 -3.22
N ARG A 212 11.85 -13.67 -2.97
CA ARG A 212 10.83 -13.82 -4.03
C ARG A 212 10.49 -12.50 -4.71
N LEU A 213 10.33 -11.42 -3.94
CA LEU A 213 10.11 -10.08 -4.51
C LEU A 213 11.27 -9.67 -5.42
N LEU A 214 12.52 -9.90 -5.01
CA LEU A 214 13.70 -9.61 -5.82
C LEU A 214 13.73 -10.46 -7.10
N GLU A 215 13.48 -11.76 -6.99
CA GLU A 215 13.39 -12.68 -8.15
C GLU A 215 12.36 -12.22 -9.19
N GLN A 216 11.26 -11.62 -8.74
CA GLN A 216 10.18 -11.15 -9.59
C GLN A 216 10.35 -9.69 -10.08
N THR A 217 11.37 -8.99 -9.60
CA THR A 217 11.62 -7.58 -9.96
C THR A 217 12.22 -7.49 -11.36
N ARG A 218 11.65 -6.62 -12.20
CA ARG A 218 11.94 -6.62 -13.64
C ARG A 218 13.12 -5.75 -14.06
N GLU A 219 13.43 -4.67 -13.33
CA GLU A 219 14.42 -3.70 -13.79
C GLU A 219 15.56 -3.46 -12.80
N ARG A 220 15.26 -3.22 -11.51
CA ARG A 220 16.28 -2.86 -10.51
C ARG A 220 15.78 -3.04 -9.09
N ALA A 221 16.67 -3.36 -8.16
CA ALA A 221 16.39 -3.26 -6.73
C ALA A 221 17.24 -2.20 -6.02
N VAL A 222 16.68 -1.59 -4.98
CA VAL A 222 17.34 -0.62 -4.11
C VAL A 222 17.34 -1.15 -2.68
N LEU A 223 18.53 -1.36 -2.10
CA LEU A 223 18.70 -1.99 -0.78
C LEU A 223 19.51 -1.08 0.15
N HIS A 224 19.09 -0.96 1.41
CA HIS A 224 19.91 -0.32 2.45
C HIS A 224 21.02 -1.28 2.93
N VAL A 225 22.27 -0.81 3.02
CA VAL A 225 23.44 -1.66 3.38
C VAL A 225 23.66 -1.87 4.87
N GLY A 226 23.00 -1.07 5.72
CA GLY A 226 23.23 -1.07 7.16
C GLY A 226 22.51 -2.19 7.91
N ASP A 227 21.69 -2.98 7.21
CA ASP A 227 20.91 -4.07 7.80
C ASP A 227 21.52 -5.44 7.43
N PRO A 228 22.12 -6.17 8.39
CA PRO A 228 22.67 -7.49 8.15
C PRO A 228 21.64 -8.53 7.66
N ALA A 229 20.37 -8.38 8.02
CA ALA A 229 19.33 -9.31 7.59
C ALA A 229 19.00 -9.10 6.11
N LEU A 230 19.00 -7.86 5.61
CA LEU A 230 18.92 -7.60 4.16
C LEU A 230 20.15 -8.08 3.38
N ALA A 231 21.31 -8.17 4.04
CA ALA A 231 22.49 -8.77 3.44
C ALA A 231 22.34 -10.30 3.22
N ALA A 232 21.49 -10.95 4.02
CA ALA A 232 21.19 -12.38 3.94
C ALA A 232 20.05 -12.74 2.97
N VAL A 233 19.34 -11.75 2.42
CA VAL A 233 18.31 -11.99 1.40
C VAL A 233 18.98 -12.43 0.10
N ASP A 234 18.59 -13.59 -0.41
CA ASP A 234 19.05 -14.12 -1.70
C ASP A 234 18.71 -13.16 -2.84
N ARG A 235 19.65 -13.01 -3.77
CA ARG A 235 19.58 -12.04 -4.87
C ARG A 235 19.78 -12.75 -6.20
N PRO A 236 18.89 -12.55 -7.18
CA PRO A 236 19.13 -13.04 -8.53
C PRO A 236 20.33 -12.36 -9.19
N ASP A 237 21.19 -13.15 -9.84
CA ASP A 237 22.36 -12.65 -10.58
C ASP A 237 21.99 -11.67 -11.71
N HIS A 238 20.78 -11.78 -12.24
CA HIS A 238 20.31 -10.99 -13.37
C HIS A 238 19.80 -9.60 -12.98
N LEU A 239 19.57 -9.33 -11.68
CA LEU A 239 18.93 -8.11 -11.23
C LEU A 239 19.97 -7.06 -10.84
N PRO A 240 20.01 -5.89 -11.51
CA PRO A 240 20.83 -4.78 -11.07
C PRO A 240 20.41 -4.31 -9.68
N ILE A 241 21.36 -4.23 -8.76
CA ILE A 241 21.14 -3.72 -7.40
C ILE A 241 21.86 -2.39 -7.25
N VAL A 242 21.17 -1.42 -6.64
CA VAL A 242 21.76 -0.19 -6.13
C VAL A 242 21.67 -0.20 -4.63
N THR A 243 22.80 -0.03 -3.98
CA THR A 243 22.89 0.01 -2.54
C THR A 243 22.91 1.44 -2.03
N VAL A 244 22.16 1.70 -0.96
CA VAL A 244 22.04 3.03 -0.36
C VAL A 244 22.44 3.02 1.11
N ALA A 245 23.01 4.13 1.58
CA ALA A 245 23.32 4.33 2.99
C ALA A 245 23.14 5.80 3.41
N VAL A 246 23.06 6.04 4.72
CA VAL A 246 23.27 7.35 5.29
C VAL A 246 24.68 7.40 5.89
N GLU A 247 25.39 8.49 5.67
CA GLU A 247 26.71 8.72 6.27
C GLU A 247 26.66 8.51 7.78
N GLY A 248 27.53 7.63 8.29
CA GLY A 248 27.60 7.25 9.70
C GLY A 248 26.85 5.96 10.08
N ASP A 249 26.03 5.37 9.19
CA ASP A 249 25.45 4.04 9.42
C ASP A 249 26.53 2.94 9.29
N PRO A 250 26.40 1.76 9.93
CA PRO A 250 27.34 0.67 9.72
C PRO A 250 27.55 0.37 8.22
N VAL A 251 28.81 0.15 7.82
CA VAL A 251 29.23 -0.16 6.44
C VAL A 251 28.80 0.83 5.35
N TRP A 252 28.40 2.07 5.70
CA TRP A 252 27.91 3.07 4.74
C TRP A 252 28.85 3.34 3.55
N MET A 253 30.16 3.26 3.76
CA MET A 253 31.18 3.44 2.71
C MET A 253 31.13 2.38 1.59
N ARG A 254 30.38 1.29 1.80
CA ARG A 254 30.20 0.22 0.81
C ARG A 254 28.97 0.42 -0.09
N ALA A 255 28.15 1.45 0.16
CA ALA A 255 26.98 1.73 -0.66
C ALA A 255 27.35 2.47 -1.95
N ASP A 256 26.61 2.20 -3.02
CA ASP A 256 26.71 2.91 -4.30
C ASP A 256 26.32 4.38 -4.16
N LEU A 257 25.29 4.65 -3.34
CA LEU A 257 24.79 6.00 -3.06
C LEU A 257 24.77 6.27 -1.56
N VAL A 258 25.40 7.37 -1.14
CA VAL A 258 25.46 7.78 0.26
C VAL A 258 24.79 9.14 0.44
N ALA A 259 23.77 9.19 1.31
CA ALA A 259 23.21 10.43 1.78
C ALA A 259 24.12 11.02 2.87
N SER A 260 24.79 12.13 2.55
CA SER A 260 25.62 12.90 3.48
C SER A 260 24.88 14.14 4.00
N SER A 261 25.42 14.77 5.04
CA SER A 261 24.83 15.99 5.64
C SER A 261 23.38 15.85 6.14
N VAL A 262 22.95 14.62 6.47
CA VAL A 262 21.60 14.36 6.99
C VAL A 262 21.48 14.87 8.42
N GLN A 263 20.75 15.97 8.60
CA GLN A 263 20.46 16.50 9.94
C GLN A 263 19.37 15.65 10.61
N ARG A 264 19.78 14.77 11.53
CA ARG A 264 18.84 14.00 12.36
C ARG A 264 18.22 14.95 13.38
N SER A 265 17.01 15.44 13.13
CA SER A 265 16.25 16.14 14.16
C SER A 265 15.97 15.17 15.31
N ARG A 266 16.48 15.45 16.52
CA ARG A 266 16.02 14.72 17.71
C ARG A 266 14.51 14.92 17.83
N PRO A 267 13.71 13.88 18.11
CA PRO A 267 12.29 14.08 18.36
C PRO A 267 12.15 15.11 19.49
N PRO A 268 11.21 16.06 19.40
CA PRO A 268 10.99 17.02 20.48
C PRO A 268 10.75 16.22 21.76
N THR A 269 11.55 16.50 22.79
CA THR A 269 11.32 15.97 24.14
C THR A 269 9.86 16.21 24.49
N ARG A 270 9.12 15.14 24.85
CA ARG A 270 7.69 15.19 25.20
C ARG A 270 7.43 16.44 26.05
N ARG A 271 6.79 17.46 25.49
CA ARG A 271 6.12 18.47 26.30
C ARG A 271 5.00 17.73 27.01
N VAL A 272 5.19 17.51 28.31
CA VAL A 272 4.11 17.08 29.20
C VAL A 272 2.99 18.12 29.04
N TYR A 273 1.91 17.73 28.34
CA TYR A 273 0.68 18.50 28.36
C TYR A 273 0.18 18.49 29.81
N ARG A 274 0.44 19.57 30.55
CA ARG A 274 -0.27 19.84 31.80
C ARG A 274 -1.71 20.14 31.40
N SER A 275 -2.63 19.29 31.84
CA SER A 275 -4.07 19.53 31.74
C SER A 275 -4.40 20.85 32.44
N CYS A 276 -4.89 21.82 31.67
CA CYS A 276 -5.66 22.93 32.23
C CYS A 276 -7.02 22.35 32.69
N ALA A 277 -7.06 21.82 33.91
CA ALA A 277 -8.33 21.66 34.61
C ALA A 277 -8.83 23.06 34.98
N ARG A 278 -9.87 23.52 34.27
CA ARG A 278 -10.77 24.56 34.78
C ARG A 278 -11.25 24.11 36.16
N ARG A 279 -11.05 24.94 37.19
CA ARG A 279 -11.85 24.89 38.40
C ARG A 279 -12.77 26.09 38.36
N ASP A 280 -14.05 25.81 38.15
CA ASP A 280 -15.13 26.72 38.48
C ASP A 280 -15.12 26.98 39.99
N ARG A 281 -15.07 28.26 40.36
CA ARG A 281 -15.77 28.86 41.49
C ARG A 281 -16.08 30.30 41.14
#